data_AF-A0A3A0AWR1-F1
#
_entry.id   AF-A0A3A0AWR1-F1
#
_cell.length_a   1.000
_cell.length_b   1.000
_cell.length_c   1.000
_cell.angle_alpha   90.00
_cell.angle_beta   90.00
_cell.angle_gamma   90.00
#
_symmetry.space_group_name_H-M   'P 1'
#
loop_
_entity.id
_entity.type
_entity.pdbx_description
1 polymer ?
#
loop_
_entity_poly.entity_id
_entity_poly.type
_entity_poly.pdbx_seq_one_letter_code
_entity_poly.pdbx_strand_id
1 'polypeptide(L)'
;MSLRGRCAFARSNPLRETQDCFGLRRLRLALAMTEKCDDIIRELMDGFLGNQLAGYKVQTPVYEGPLDLLLNLIERAELDITAVSLASVTDQYLAHIQSLERMIPDEISAFLVIAAKLVQIKSEALLPRPPERETGEEDPGESLVEQLKLYKRYKEIAAWLEDRQSKNLRAFLRVAPPPKAEPKLDL
;
A
#
# COMPACT_ATOMS: atom_id res chain seq x y z
N MET A 1 39.73 62.79 46.17
CA MET A 1 40.26 61.84 45.17
C MET A 1 39.08 60.99 44.70
N SER A 2 38.44 61.33 43.58
CA SER A 2 38.76 60.88 42.20
C SER A 2 38.58 59.36 42.02
N LEU A 3 37.89 58.78 41.04
CA LEU A 3 36.99 59.15 39.94
C LEU A 3 36.52 57.79 39.33
N ARG A 4 35.26 57.71 38.86
CA ARG A 4 34.77 56.96 37.65
C ARG A 4 34.88 55.40 37.67
N GLY A 5 33.98 54.63 37.05
CA GLY A 5 32.84 54.89 36.15
C GLY A 5 31.65 54.00 36.53
N ARG A 6 30.38 54.35 36.30
CA ARG A 6 29.67 54.77 35.07
C ARG A 6 29.56 53.66 34.01
N CYS A 7 28.45 52.93 34.08
CA CYS A 7 27.54 52.61 32.96
C CYS A 7 26.11 52.85 33.51
N ALA A 8 25.45 53.99 33.28
CA ALA A 8 24.55 54.28 32.14
C ALA A 8 23.60 53.09 31.88
N PHE A 9 22.35 53.03 32.35
CA PHE A 9 21.18 53.91 32.20
C PHE A 9 20.82 54.31 30.77
N ALA A 10 19.54 54.10 30.45
CA ALA A 10 18.71 54.52 29.30
C ALA A 10 18.65 53.53 28.11
N ARG A 11 17.51 53.13 27.56
CA ARG A 11 16.06 53.43 27.74
C ARG A 11 15.33 52.27 27.02
N SER A 12 14.30 51.65 27.58
CA SER A 12 12.95 52.18 27.45
C SER A 12 12.03 51.58 28.51
N ASN A 13 11.23 52.49 29.06
CA ASN A 13 10.35 52.39 30.21
C ASN A 13 8.95 51.89 29.77
N PRO A 14 7.93 51.78 30.65
CA PRO A 14 7.11 50.58 30.77
C PRO A 14 5.62 50.91 30.59
N LEU A 15 4.76 49.91 30.85
CA LEU A 15 3.33 50.03 31.15
C LEU A 15 2.41 50.64 30.07
N ARG A 16 1.80 49.75 29.27
CA ARG A 16 0.35 49.75 29.00
C ARG A 16 -0.12 48.29 29.11
N GLU A 17 -0.85 47.97 30.16
CA GLU A 17 -2.34 47.91 30.14
C GLU A 17 -2.78 46.76 29.24
N THR A 18 -2.98 45.56 29.81
CA THR A 18 -4.30 45.02 30.20
C THR A 18 -5.27 44.89 29.03
N GLN A 19 -5.87 43.68 28.91
CA GLN A 19 -6.88 43.23 27.94
C GLN A 19 -6.20 42.47 26.79
N ASP A 20 -6.31 41.15 26.61
CA ASP A 20 -7.46 40.24 26.77
C ASP A 20 -6.99 38.88 27.35
N CYS A 21 -7.52 38.32 28.44
CA CYS A 21 -8.84 37.71 28.61
C CYS A 21 -9.22 36.71 27.51
N PHE A 22 -9.27 35.43 27.89
CA PHE A 22 -9.82 34.27 27.18
C PHE A 22 -8.99 33.60 26.08
N GLY A 23 -8.60 32.35 26.40
CA GLY A 23 -8.58 31.28 25.42
C GLY A 23 -7.27 31.13 24.65
N LEU A 24 -6.34 30.33 25.18
CA LEU A 24 -5.35 29.58 24.37
C LEU A 24 -4.60 28.53 25.21
N ARG A 25 -5.26 27.93 26.23
CA ARG A 25 -4.77 26.71 26.91
C ARG A 25 -5.34 25.43 26.30
N ARG A 26 -5.73 25.45 25.03
CA ARG A 26 -6.33 24.31 24.33
C ARG A 26 -5.53 23.80 23.12
N LEU A 27 -4.30 24.30 22.92
CA LEU A 27 -3.45 23.92 21.77
C LEU A 27 -2.02 23.50 22.18
N ARG A 28 -1.83 23.00 23.42
CA ARG A 28 -0.54 22.42 23.84
C ARG A 28 -0.57 20.94 24.19
N LEU A 29 -1.74 20.31 24.12
CA LEU A 29 -1.92 18.86 24.34
C LEU A 29 -2.27 18.10 23.05
N ALA A 30 -2.77 18.78 22.01
CA ALA A 30 -3.06 18.14 20.71
C ALA A 30 -1.80 17.84 19.88
N LEU A 31 -0.74 18.67 20.02
CA LEU A 31 0.50 18.52 19.25
C LEU A 31 1.47 17.46 19.80
N ALA A 32 1.33 17.06 21.07
CA ALA A 32 2.22 16.06 21.69
C ALA A 32 1.77 14.61 21.47
N MET A 33 0.53 14.40 20.99
CA MET A 33 -0.03 13.07 20.69
C MET A 33 0.12 12.68 19.21
N THR A 34 0.38 13.64 18.31
CA THR A 34 0.65 13.38 16.90
C THR A 34 2.11 12.97 16.65
N GLU A 35 3.07 13.54 17.37
CA GLU A 35 4.50 13.21 17.17
C GLU A 35 4.86 11.79 17.60
N LYS A 36 4.27 11.29 18.69
CA LYS A 36 4.56 9.94 19.20
C LYS A 36 3.93 8.81 18.37
N CYS A 37 2.84 9.10 17.67
CA CYS A 37 2.20 8.15 16.76
C CYS A 37 2.90 8.16 15.40
N ASP A 38 3.33 9.31 14.90
CA ASP A 38 4.12 9.42 13.67
C ASP A 38 5.48 8.73 13.80
N ASP A 39 6.13 8.79 14.95
CA ASP A 39 7.43 8.11 15.17
C ASP A 39 7.30 6.58 15.20
N ILE A 40 6.24 6.04 15.82
CA ILE A 40 5.96 4.58 15.83
C ILE A 40 5.55 4.11 14.44
N ILE A 41 4.77 4.90 13.71
CA ILE A 41 4.37 4.59 12.33
C ILE A 41 5.58 4.67 11.38
N ARG A 42 6.52 5.61 11.58
CA ARG A 42 7.77 5.69 10.80
C ARG A 42 8.73 4.54 11.10
N GLU A 43 8.91 4.15 12.37
CA GLU A 43 9.73 2.97 12.73
C GLU A 43 9.15 1.66 12.18
N LEU A 44 7.81 1.52 12.13
CA LEU A 44 7.15 0.33 11.59
C LEU A 44 7.15 0.31 10.04
N MET A 45 7.11 1.48 9.41
CA MET A 45 7.01 1.64 7.96
C MET A 45 8.39 1.60 7.26
N ASP A 46 9.47 1.98 7.95
CA ASP A 46 10.84 1.83 7.46
C ASP A 46 11.36 0.37 7.47
N GLY A 47 10.79 -0.49 8.32
CA GLY A 47 11.13 -1.93 8.35
C GLY A 47 10.50 -2.76 7.22
N PHE A 48 9.42 -2.27 6.60
CA PHE A 48 8.61 -3.07 5.67
C PHE A 48 9.01 -2.91 4.19
N LEU A 49 9.58 -1.77 3.80
CA LEU A 49 9.96 -1.51 2.40
C LEU A 49 11.31 -2.15 1.98
N GLY A 50 12.07 -2.72 2.92
CA GLY A 50 13.43 -3.20 2.67
C GLY A 50 13.62 -4.68 2.31
N ASN A 51 12.68 -5.58 2.61
CA ASN A 51 12.94 -7.03 2.53
C ASN A 51 12.26 -7.76 1.34
N GLN A 52 11.51 -7.07 0.49
CA GLN A 52 10.76 -7.69 -0.61
C GLN A 52 11.59 -7.93 -1.90
N LEU A 53 12.92 -7.69 -1.90
CA LEU A 53 13.78 -7.98 -3.05
C LEU A 53 14.48 -9.35 -2.99
N ALA A 54 14.26 -10.15 -1.96
CA ALA A 54 14.76 -11.53 -1.91
C ALA A 54 13.61 -12.50 -2.21
N GLY A 55 13.60 -13.01 -3.43
CA GLY A 55 12.63 -13.99 -3.89
C GLY A 55 12.65 -15.26 -3.05
N TYR A 56 11.63 -15.43 -2.22
CA TYR A 56 11.22 -16.73 -1.70
C TYR A 56 9.78 -16.94 -2.12
N LYS A 57 9.61 -17.68 -3.22
CA LYS A 57 8.29 -18.02 -3.79
C LYS A 57 7.74 -19.17 -2.97
N VAL A 58 6.83 -18.86 -2.06
CA VAL A 58 6.26 -19.89 -1.19
C VAL A 58 5.04 -20.43 -1.89
N GLN A 59 5.20 -21.65 -2.38
CA GLN A 59 4.08 -22.47 -2.79
C GLN A 59 3.48 -23.07 -1.52
N THR A 60 2.46 -22.40 -0.97
CA THR A 60 1.46 -23.16 -0.22
C THR A 60 0.93 -24.23 -1.18
N PRO A 61 0.59 -25.45 -0.75
CA PRO A 61 0.01 -26.47 -1.64
C PRO A 61 -1.27 -26.02 -2.40
N VAL A 62 -1.80 -24.83 -2.12
CA VAL A 62 -3.00 -24.28 -2.75
C VAL A 62 -2.86 -22.83 -3.27
N TYR A 63 -1.93 -21.98 -2.77
CA TYR A 63 -1.90 -20.54 -3.10
C TYR A 63 -0.49 -19.93 -3.12
N GLU A 64 -0.23 -19.05 -4.10
CA GLU A 64 1.07 -18.34 -4.27
C GLU A 64 1.06 -16.90 -3.70
N GLY A 65 0.18 -16.59 -2.73
CA GLY A 65 0.16 -15.30 -2.02
C GLY A 65 -1.24 -14.81 -1.59
N PRO A 66 -1.32 -13.66 -0.91
CA PRO A 66 -2.58 -13.14 -0.38
C PRO A 66 -3.54 -12.64 -1.46
N LEU A 67 -3.02 -12.07 -2.56
CA LEU A 67 -3.83 -11.63 -3.71
C LEU A 67 -4.47 -12.81 -4.45
N ASP A 68 -3.73 -13.92 -4.57
CA ASP A 68 -4.24 -15.12 -5.21
C ASP A 68 -5.36 -15.76 -4.39
N LEU A 69 -5.21 -15.84 -3.06
CA LEU A 69 -6.27 -16.29 -2.17
C LEU A 69 -7.53 -15.44 -2.33
N LEU A 70 -7.40 -14.11 -2.37
CA LEU A 70 -8.55 -13.22 -2.58
C LEU A 70 -9.24 -13.47 -3.92
N LEU A 71 -8.47 -13.60 -5.00
CA LEU A 71 -9.02 -13.90 -6.32
C LEU A 71 -9.81 -15.22 -6.31
N ASN A 72 -9.26 -16.26 -5.69
CA ASN A 72 -9.93 -17.55 -5.56
C ASN A 72 -11.22 -17.46 -4.72
N LEU A 73 -11.25 -16.68 -3.64
CA LEU A 73 -12.46 -16.48 -2.83
C LEU A 73 -13.55 -15.73 -3.61
N ILE A 74 -13.17 -14.70 -4.36
CA ILE A 74 -14.08 -13.93 -5.21
C ILE A 74 -14.67 -14.82 -6.32
N GLU A 75 -13.84 -15.62 -6.98
CA GLU A 75 -14.27 -16.55 -8.02
C GLU A 75 -15.22 -17.63 -7.49
N ARG A 76 -14.94 -18.19 -6.30
CA ARG A 76 -15.84 -19.16 -5.65
C ARG A 76 -17.18 -18.58 -5.23
N ALA A 77 -17.21 -17.29 -4.93
CA ALA A 77 -18.42 -16.57 -4.55
C ALA A 77 -19.20 -16.03 -5.77
N GLU A 78 -18.69 -16.20 -7.00
CA GLU A 78 -19.27 -15.67 -8.24
C GLU A 78 -19.46 -14.14 -8.20
N LEU A 79 -18.55 -13.42 -7.53
CA LEU A 79 -18.61 -11.97 -7.38
C LEU A 79 -17.67 -11.24 -8.35
N ASP A 80 -18.04 -10.01 -8.70
CA ASP A 80 -17.16 -9.09 -9.44
C ASP A 80 -16.09 -8.47 -8.51
N ILE A 81 -14.94 -8.07 -9.07
CA ILE A 81 -13.85 -7.43 -8.31
C ILE A 81 -14.21 -5.97 -8.00
N THR A 82 -14.92 -5.76 -6.89
CA THR A 82 -15.37 -4.46 -6.38
C THR A 82 -15.13 -4.34 -4.86
N ALA A 83 -15.15 -3.12 -4.32
CA ALA A 83 -14.98 -2.89 -2.88
C ALA A 83 -16.06 -3.58 -2.02
N VAL A 84 -17.31 -3.62 -2.51
CA VAL A 84 -18.42 -4.29 -1.82
C VAL A 84 -18.20 -5.79 -1.76
N SER A 85 -17.74 -6.39 -2.87
CA SER A 85 -17.39 -7.81 -2.91
C SER A 85 -16.25 -8.15 -1.95
N LEU A 86 -15.23 -7.29 -1.86
CA LEU A 86 -14.11 -7.46 -0.92
C LEU A 86 -14.60 -7.47 0.53
N ALA A 87 -15.50 -6.56 0.90
CA ALA A 87 -16.11 -6.54 2.23
C ALA A 87 -16.88 -7.84 2.55
N SER A 88 -17.54 -8.44 1.56
CA SER A 88 -18.25 -9.72 1.70
C SER A 88 -17.32 -10.92 1.91
N VAL A 89 -16.22 -11.00 1.14
CA VAL A 89 -15.25 -12.12 1.25
C VAL A 89 -14.26 -11.96 2.41
N THR A 90 -14.24 -10.81 3.08
CA THR A 90 -13.31 -10.51 4.20
C THR A 90 -13.39 -11.55 5.32
N ASP A 91 -14.60 -11.99 5.67
CA ASP A 91 -14.76 -12.98 6.76
C ASP A 91 -14.17 -14.34 6.39
N GLN A 92 -14.30 -14.74 5.12
CA GLN A 92 -13.73 -15.99 4.61
C GLN A 92 -12.21 -15.93 4.58
N TYR A 93 -11.65 -14.77 4.20
CA TYR A 93 -10.22 -14.52 4.21
C TYR A 93 -9.63 -14.60 5.63
N LEU A 94 -10.27 -13.96 6.61
CA LEU A 94 -9.84 -13.99 8.01
C LEU A 94 -9.93 -15.41 8.60
N ALA A 95 -10.99 -16.16 8.29
CA ALA A 95 -11.13 -17.55 8.72
C ALA A 95 -10.00 -18.44 8.16
N HIS A 96 -9.57 -18.18 6.93
CA HIS A 96 -8.45 -18.91 6.33
C HIS A 96 -7.12 -18.59 7.03
N ILE A 97 -6.83 -17.31 7.31
CA ILE A 97 -5.60 -16.92 8.02
C ILE A 97 -5.52 -17.55 9.41
N GLN A 98 -6.62 -17.57 10.18
CA GLN A 98 -6.64 -18.18 11.51
C GLN A 98 -6.30 -19.69 11.48
N SER A 99 -6.63 -20.36 10.38
CA SER A 99 -6.23 -21.77 10.18
C SER A 99 -4.74 -21.92 9.84
N LEU A 100 -4.17 -20.95 9.12
CA LEU A 100 -2.77 -20.92 8.70
C LEU A 100 -1.81 -20.51 9.81
N GLU A 101 -2.19 -19.58 10.69
CA GLU A 101 -1.41 -19.15 11.87
C GLU A 101 -0.99 -20.29 12.78
N ARG A 102 -1.77 -21.37 12.82
CA ARG A 102 -1.46 -22.54 13.62
C ARG A 102 -0.40 -23.44 12.97
N MET A 103 -0.10 -23.25 11.69
CA MET A 103 0.74 -24.14 10.89
C MET A 103 2.07 -23.52 10.48
N ILE A 104 2.12 -22.23 10.10
CA ILE A 104 3.32 -21.62 9.47
C ILE A 104 3.48 -20.14 9.88
N PRO A 105 4.23 -19.81 10.95
CA PRO A 105 4.32 -18.44 11.46
C PRO A 105 5.19 -17.48 10.61
N ASP A 106 6.16 -18.00 9.85
CA ASP A 106 7.23 -17.15 9.27
C ASP A 106 6.79 -16.26 8.08
N GLU A 107 5.63 -16.51 7.47
CA GLU A 107 5.22 -15.87 6.21
C GLU A 107 3.88 -15.12 6.27
N ILE A 108 3.29 -15.04 7.46
CA ILE A 108 1.94 -14.49 7.67
C ILE A 108 1.92 -12.97 7.59
N SER A 109 3.08 -12.31 7.66
CA SER A 109 3.21 -10.85 7.59
C SER A 109 2.51 -10.23 6.38
N ALA A 110 2.70 -10.78 5.18
CA ALA A 110 2.06 -10.28 3.96
C ALA A 110 0.53 -10.46 3.99
N PHE A 111 0.04 -11.54 4.61
CA PHE A 111 -1.38 -11.79 4.77
C PHE A 111 -2.04 -10.83 5.76
N LEU A 112 -1.35 -10.48 6.85
CA LEU A 112 -1.84 -9.53 7.86
C LEU A 112 -1.97 -8.12 7.30
N VAL A 113 -1.06 -7.68 6.44
CA VAL A 113 -1.17 -6.36 5.77
C VAL A 113 -2.46 -6.30 4.95
N ILE A 114 -2.77 -7.33 4.18
CA ILE A 114 -4.00 -7.40 3.40
C ILE A 114 -5.23 -7.56 4.31
N ALA A 115 -5.13 -8.32 5.40
CA ALA A 115 -6.21 -8.46 6.38
C ALA A 115 -6.59 -7.11 7.01
N ALA A 116 -5.60 -6.31 7.42
CA ALA A 116 -5.81 -4.98 7.97
C ALA A 116 -6.54 -4.07 6.97
N LYS A 117 -6.11 -4.08 5.70
CA LYS A 117 -6.78 -3.33 4.62
C LYS A 117 -8.23 -3.77 4.43
N LEU A 118 -8.51 -5.07 4.42
CA LEU A 118 -9.88 -5.58 4.26
C LEU A 118 -10.79 -5.19 5.43
N VAL A 119 -10.27 -5.23 6.66
CA VAL A 119 -11.02 -4.79 7.85
C VAL A 119 -11.34 -3.29 7.75
N GLN A 120 -10.38 -2.47 7.29
CA GLN A 120 -10.62 -1.05 7.03
C GLN A 120 -11.72 -0.85 5.99
N ILE A 121 -11.62 -1.51 4.82
CA ILE A 121 -12.63 -1.44 3.74
C ILE A 121 -14.01 -1.85 4.25
N LYS A 122 -14.10 -2.94 5.01
CA LYS A 122 -15.37 -3.42 5.58
C LYS A 122 -15.96 -2.44 6.59
N SER A 123 -15.12 -1.82 7.43
CA SER A 123 -15.54 -0.79 8.37
C SER A 123 -16.11 0.44 7.65
N GLU A 124 -15.41 0.94 6.63
CA GLU A 124 -15.84 2.07 5.81
C GLU A 124 -17.14 1.77 5.06
N ALA A 125 -17.30 0.56 4.51
CA ALA A 125 -18.51 0.14 3.82
C ALA A 125 -19.75 0.06 4.72
N LEU A 126 -19.58 -0.18 6.03
CA LEU A 126 -20.68 -0.25 7.00
C LEU A 126 -21.04 1.10 7.63
N LEU A 127 -20.20 2.12 7.47
CA LEU A 127 -20.41 3.43 8.08
C LEU A 127 -21.39 4.27 7.24
N PRO A 128 -22.50 4.78 7.81
CA PRO A 128 -23.48 5.62 7.09
C PRO A 128 -22.93 7.02 6.74
N ARG A 129 -21.82 7.42 7.36
CA ARG A 129 -21.06 8.64 7.05
C ARG A 129 -19.58 8.26 7.03
N PRO A 130 -18.98 8.07 5.85
CA PRO A 130 -17.54 7.85 5.78
C PRO A 130 -16.81 9.08 6.32
N PRO A 131 -15.65 8.90 6.99
CA PRO A 131 -14.81 10.03 7.39
C PRO A 131 -14.46 10.87 6.14
N GLU A 132 -14.42 12.19 6.30
CA GLU A 132 -13.93 13.08 5.22
C GLU A 132 -12.46 12.74 4.96
N ARG A 133 -12.19 12.17 3.78
CA ARG A 133 -10.83 11.93 3.30
C ARG A 133 -10.19 13.24 2.89
N GLU A 134 -8.91 13.41 3.17
CA GLU A 134 -8.18 14.60 2.74
C GLU A 134 -8.07 14.65 1.21
N THR A 135 -7.98 15.84 0.64
CA THR A 135 -7.82 16.00 -0.81
C THR A 135 -6.49 15.36 -1.26
N GLY A 136 -6.57 14.21 -1.93
CA GLY A 136 -5.42 13.44 -2.43
C GLY A 136 -5.23 12.09 -1.76
N GLU A 137 -6.02 11.74 -0.75
CA GLU A 137 -5.99 10.41 -0.13
C GLU A 137 -6.70 9.38 -1.02
N GLU A 138 -5.98 8.32 -1.41
CA GLU A 138 -6.50 7.25 -2.25
C GLU A 138 -7.40 6.31 -1.43
N ASP A 139 -8.52 5.89 -2.00
CA ASP A 139 -9.40 4.91 -1.36
C ASP A 139 -8.66 3.57 -1.23
N PRO A 140 -8.44 3.05 0.00
CA PRO A 140 -7.77 1.77 0.19
C PRO A 140 -8.48 0.61 -0.54
N GLY A 141 -9.80 0.70 -0.70
CA GLY A 141 -10.61 -0.26 -1.45
C GLY A 141 -10.39 -0.18 -2.95
N GLU A 142 -10.37 1.03 -3.52
CA GLU A 142 -10.16 1.20 -4.97
C GLU A 142 -8.74 0.79 -5.37
N SER A 143 -7.73 1.23 -4.60
CA SER A 143 -6.33 0.84 -4.83
C SER A 143 -6.16 -0.68 -4.82
N LEU A 144 -6.79 -1.38 -3.87
CA LEU A 144 -6.73 -2.85 -3.79
C LEU A 144 -7.46 -3.53 -4.96
N VAL A 145 -8.61 -2.99 -5.39
CA VAL A 145 -9.35 -3.48 -6.56
C VAL A 145 -8.52 -3.37 -7.83
N GLU A 146 -7.83 -2.24 -8.04
CA GLU A 146 -6.95 -2.06 -9.19
C GLU A 146 -5.79 -3.05 -9.19
N GLN A 147 -5.14 -3.24 -8.03
CA GLN A 147 -4.08 -4.23 -7.87
C GLN A 147 -4.57 -5.65 -8.19
N LEU A 148 -5.77 -6.04 -7.75
CA LEU A 148 -6.36 -7.35 -8.04
C LEU A 148 -6.66 -7.53 -9.53
N LYS A 149 -7.21 -6.51 -10.21
CA LYS A 149 -7.46 -6.55 -11.65
C LYS A 149 -6.15 -6.72 -12.43
N LEU A 150 -5.11 -5.99 -12.03
CA LEU A 150 -3.80 -6.08 -12.65
C LEU A 150 -3.18 -7.47 -12.44
N TYR A 151 -3.23 -7.98 -11.22
CA TYR A 151 -2.75 -9.33 -10.88
C TYR A 151 -3.46 -10.41 -11.69
N LYS A 152 -4.80 -10.36 -11.77
CA LYS A 152 -5.61 -11.28 -12.58
C LYS A 152 -5.15 -11.30 -14.04
N ARG A 153 -4.96 -10.12 -14.64
CA ARG A 153 -4.49 -10.01 -16.03
C ARG A 153 -3.11 -10.63 -16.23
N TYR A 154 -2.18 -10.41 -15.31
CA TYR A 154 -0.86 -11.04 -15.40
C TYR A 154 -0.92 -12.56 -15.21
N LYS A 155 -1.79 -13.04 -14.31
CA LYS A 155 -2.03 -14.48 -14.12
C LYS A 155 -2.57 -15.13 -15.39
N GLU A 156 -3.49 -14.49 -16.09
CA GLU A 156 -4.02 -14.95 -17.38
C GLU A 156 -2.93 -14.99 -18.48
N ILE A 157 -2.10 -13.95 -18.56
CA ILE A 157 -0.98 -13.91 -19.53
C ILE A 157 0.05 -14.99 -19.21
N ALA A 158 0.37 -15.21 -17.94
CA ALA A 158 1.28 -16.26 -17.50
C ALA A 158 0.75 -17.65 -17.89
N ALA A 159 -0.54 -17.92 -17.62
CA ALA A 159 -1.18 -19.17 -18.03
C ALA A 159 -1.18 -19.37 -19.56
N TRP A 160 -1.43 -18.29 -20.31
CA TRP A 160 -1.36 -18.34 -21.77
C TRP A 160 0.06 -18.63 -22.29
N LEU A 161 1.08 -18.06 -21.65
CA LEU A 161 2.48 -18.31 -22.00
C LEU A 161 2.89 -19.76 -21.66
N GLU A 162 2.44 -20.26 -20.52
CA GLU A 162 2.63 -21.65 -20.09
C GLU A 162 2.00 -22.65 -21.07
N ASP A 163 0.77 -22.38 -21.53
CA ASP A 163 0.11 -23.17 -22.57
C ASP A 163 0.90 -23.19 -23.90
N ARG A 164 1.48 -22.06 -24.30
CA ARG A 164 2.35 -22.02 -25.49
C ARG A 164 3.63 -22.82 -25.31
N GLN A 165 4.24 -22.73 -24.13
CA GLN A 165 5.43 -23.49 -23.79
C GLN A 165 5.14 -25.00 -23.79
N SER A 166 4.02 -25.43 -23.21
CA SER A 166 3.62 -26.84 -23.15
C SER A 166 3.30 -27.41 -24.54
N LYS A 167 2.70 -26.61 -25.42
CA LYS A 167 2.49 -26.92 -26.85
C LYS A 167 3.76 -26.87 -27.70
N ASN A 168 4.91 -26.58 -27.10
CA ASN A 168 6.22 -26.51 -27.77
C ASN A 168 6.24 -25.54 -28.96
N LEU A 169 5.43 -24.46 -28.90
CA LEU A 169 5.36 -23.44 -29.93
C LEU A 169 6.61 -22.55 -29.82
N ARG A 170 7.67 -22.92 -30.56
CA ARG A 170 8.95 -22.22 -30.58
C ARG A 170 9.12 -21.42 -31.87
N ALA A 171 9.64 -20.20 -31.75
CA ALA A 171 10.14 -19.44 -32.88
C ALA A 171 11.65 -19.70 -33.03
N PHE A 172 12.09 -20.04 -34.24
CA PHE A 172 13.51 -20.15 -34.55
C PHE A 172 13.99 -18.84 -35.17
N LEU A 173 15.08 -18.28 -34.62
CA LEU A 173 15.72 -17.13 -35.23
C LEU A 173 16.28 -17.53 -36.60
N ARG A 174 15.96 -16.74 -37.63
CA ARG A 174 16.60 -16.88 -38.93
C ARG A 174 18.02 -16.29 -38.83
N VAL A 175 19.03 -17.16 -38.86
CA VAL A 175 20.46 -16.76 -38.79
C VAL A 175 20.97 -16.24 -40.14
N ALA A 176 20.36 -16.65 -41.26
CA ALA A 176 20.79 -16.25 -42.59
C ALA A 176 20.24 -14.86 -43.01
N PRO A 177 21.07 -13.99 -43.61
CA PRO A 177 20.62 -12.73 -44.20
C PRO A 177 19.48 -12.94 -45.20
N PRO A 178 18.58 -11.95 -45.40
CA PRO A 178 17.57 -12.03 -46.44
C PRO A 178 18.25 -12.18 -47.81
N PRO A 179 17.72 -13.02 -48.72
CA PRO A 179 18.25 -13.12 -50.06
C PRO A 179 18.19 -11.74 -50.72
N LYS A 180 19.29 -11.33 -51.36
CA LYS A 180 19.29 -10.12 -52.17
C LYS A 180 18.40 -10.40 -53.38
N ALA A 181 17.26 -9.74 -53.46
CA ALA A 181 16.44 -9.73 -54.67
C ALA A 181 17.21 -8.91 -55.71
N GLU A 182 17.77 -9.57 -56.71
CA GLU A 182 18.31 -8.86 -57.86
C GLU A 182 17.13 -8.21 -58.58
N PRO A 183 17.15 -6.87 -58.79
CA PRO A 183 16.12 -6.23 -59.58
C PRO A 183 16.23 -6.76 -61.00
N LYS A 184 15.16 -7.39 -61.47
CA LYS A 184 15.04 -7.83 -62.87
C LYS A 184 14.99 -6.57 -63.73
N LEU A 185 16.10 -6.26 -64.40
CA LEU A 185 16.16 -5.21 -65.40
C LEU A 185 15.43 -5.73 -66.63
N ASP A 186 14.17 -5.32 -66.77
CA ASP A 186 13.43 -5.49 -68.02
C ASP A 186 14.01 -4.47 -69.02
N LEU A 187 14.96 -4.94 -69.85
CA LEU A 187 15.50 -4.23 -71.01
C LEU A 187 14.72 -4.62 -72.28
#